data_AF-A0A518LQJ9-F1
#
_entry.id   AF-A0A518LQJ9-F1
#
_cell.length_a   1.000
_cell.length_b   1.000
_cell.length_c   1.000
_cell.angle_alpha   90.00
_cell.angle_beta   90.00
_cell.angle_gamma   90.00
#
_symmetry.space_group_name_H-M   'P 1'
#
loop_
_entity.id
_entity.type
_entity.pdbx_description
1 polymer ?
#
loop_
_entity_poly.entity_id
_entity_poly.type
_entity_poly.pdbx_seq_one_letter_code
_entity_poly.pdbx_strand_id
1 'polypeptide(L)'
;MPLTEADMIWNRACGDDQLRDLPGDRALANLLRAHGLVMNGGVQHSVECLTPEQLSDAEAGYRYYGFDRVASLLSRARRIDSAGYHIEHLEHYEVEFDKEYSQLIPDDEFLADRFEERLKSNPSDFAPLRAKDMVKG
;
A
#
# COMPACT_ATOMS: atom_id res chain seq x y z
N MET A 1 -10.05 -7.69 -22.82
CA MET A 1 -9.11 -6.63 -23.27
C MET A 1 -7.70 -7.09 -22.96
N PRO A 2 -6.68 -6.70 -23.73
CA PRO A 2 -5.29 -6.93 -23.34
C PRO A 2 -4.96 -6.13 -22.07
N LEU A 3 -4.03 -6.63 -21.27
CA LEU A 3 -3.49 -5.91 -20.11
C LEU A 3 -2.85 -4.59 -20.56
N THR A 4 -3.14 -3.51 -19.84
CA THR A 4 -2.50 -2.21 -20.04
C THR A 4 -1.11 -2.18 -19.40
N GLU A 5 -0.33 -1.14 -19.68
CA GLU A 5 0.93 -0.89 -18.99
C GLU A 5 0.74 -0.71 -17.48
N ALA A 6 -0.31 0.01 -17.09
CA ALA A 6 -0.69 0.19 -15.70
C ALA A 6 -0.97 -1.17 -15.02
N ASP A 7 -1.76 -2.04 -15.66
CA ASP A 7 -2.06 -3.37 -15.13
C ASP A 7 -0.80 -4.21 -14.93
N MET A 8 0.14 -4.16 -15.88
CA MET A 8 1.39 -4.91 -15.80
C MET A 8 2.29 -4.40 -14.66
N ILE A 9 2.39 -3.08 -14.47
CA ILE A 9 3.16 -2.47 -13.36
C ILE A 9 2.49 -2.78 -12.02
N TRP A 10 1.17 -2.69 -11.94
CA TRP A 10 0.40 -3.05 -10.74
C TRP A 10 0.63 -4.51 -10.35
N ASN A 11 0.50 -5.43 -11.30
CA ASN A 11 0.76 -6.86 -11.09
C ASN A 11 2.20 -7.13 -10.64
N ARG A 12 3.18 -6.40 -11.20
CA ARG A 12 4.57 -6.47 -10.77
C ARG A 12 4.74 -6.02 -9.31
N ALA A 13 4.06 -4.95 -8.91
CA ALA A 13 4.11 -4.42 -7.55
C ALA A 13 3.49 -5.35 -6.50
N CYS A 14 2.43 -6.09 -6.87
CA CYS A 14 1.84 -7.14 -6.02
C CYS A 14 2.73 -8.38 -5.86
N GLY A 15 3.71 -8.58 -6.75
CA GLY A 15 4.61 -9.74 -6.71
C GLY A 15 5.88 -9.54 -5.88
N ASP A 16 6.64 -10.62 -5.76
CA ASP A 16 7.98 -10.64 -5.16
C ASP A 16 9.08 -10.24 -6.15
N ASP A 17 8.75 -9.59 -7.27
CA ASP A 17 9.75 -9.24 -8.27
C ASP A 17 10.78 -8.27 -7.66
N GLN A 18 12.06 -8.59 -7.85
CA GLN A 18 13.20 -7.80 -7.36
C GLN A 18 13.30 -6.43 -8.05
N LEU A 19 12.48 -6.20 -9.07
CA LEU A 19 12.45 -4.99 -9.88
C LEU A 19 11.63 -3.88 -9.21
N ARG A 20 12.14 -3.44 -8.07
CA ARG A 20 11.69 -2.23 -7.36
C ARG A 20 12.80 -1.18 -7.41
N ASP A 21 13.37 -1.00 -8.58
CA ASP A 21 14.58 -0.20 -8.79
C ASP A 21 14.26 1.30 -8.84
N LEU A 22 13.03 1.67 -9.19
CA LEU A 22 12.60 3.06 -9.27
C LEU A 22 11.65 3.47 -8.15
N PRO A 23 11.59 4.77 -7.81
CA PRO A 23 10.86 5.24 -6.64
C PRO A 23 9.36 4.92 -6.67
N GLY A 24 8.71 5.02 -7.84
CA GLY A 24 7.29 4.73 -8.02
C GLY A 24 6.97 3.26 -7.81
N ASP A 25 7.81 2.35 -8.34
CA ASP A 25 7.67 0.91 -8.14
C ASP A 25 7.81 0.51 -6.65
N ARG A 26 8.82 1.05 -5.96
CA ARG A 26 9.00 0.79 -4.52
C ARG A 26 7.81 1.27 -3.71
N ALA A 27 7.40 2.51 -3.95
CA ALA A 27 6.28 3.10 -3.23
C ALA A 27 5.00 2.28 -3.45
N LEU A 28 4.73 1.85 -4.68
CA LEU A 28 3.54 1.06 -5.01
C LEU A 28 3.59 -0.32 -4.34
N ALA A 29 4.71 -1.03 -4.43
CA ALA A 29 4.85 -2.34 -3.80
C ALA A 29 4.68 -2.25 -2.27
N ASN A 30 5.26 -1.23 -1.63
CA ASN A 30 5.20 -1.07 -0.19
C ASN A 30 3.80 -0.69 0.29
N LEU A 31 3.10 0.20 -0.41
CA LEU A 31 1.72 0.56 -0.05
C LEU A 31 0.77 -0.62 -0.28
N LEU A 32 0.91 -1.35 -1.39
CA LEU A 32 0.05 -2.49 -1.72
C LEU A 32 0.26 -3.65 -0.75
N ARG A 33 1.50 -3.86 -0.27
CA ARG A 33 1.78 -4.82 0.78
C ARG A 33 0.99 -4.52 2.06
N ALA A 34 0.99 -3.26 2.50
CA ALA A 34 0.20 -2.86 3.67
C ALA A 34 -1.30 -2.94 3.39
N HIS A 35 -1.76 -2.40 2.25
CA HIS A 35 -3.18 -2.43 1.86
C HIS A 35 -3.72 -3.87 1.83
N GLY A 36 -3.01 -4.83 1.24
CA GLY A 36 -3.43 -6.22 1.21
C GLY A 36 -3.59 -6.83 2.61
N LEU A 37 -2.72 -6.47 3.57
CA LEU A 37 -2.90 -6.88 4.97
C LEU A 37 -4.11 -6.20 5.61
N VAL A 38 -4.35 -4.92 5.32
CA VAL A 38 -5.57 -4.22 5.79
C VAL A 38 -6.83 -4.89 5.24
N MET A 39 -6.84 -5.28 3.96
CA MET A 39 -7.99 -6.00 3.39
C MET A 39 -8.18 -7.40 3.97
N ASN A 40 -7.10 -8.05 4.40
CA ASN A 40 -7.15 -9.39 4.98
C ASN A 40 -7.59 -9.39 6.47
N GLY A 41 -7.25 -8.37 7.25
CA GLY A 41 -7.48 -8.39 8.70
C GLY A 41 -7.54 -7.02 9.38
N GLY A 42 -7.73 -5.94 8.62
CA GLY A 42 -7.80 -4.58 9.16
C GLY A 42 -6.44 -3.93 9.41
N VAL A 43 -6.50 -2.68 9.85
CA VAL A 43 -5.32 -1.83 10.07
C VAL A 43 -4.38 -2.45 11.10
N GLN A 44 -4.91 -2.99 12.18
CA GLN A 44 -4.12 -3.62 13.24
C GLN A 44 -3.35 -4.84 12.71
N HIS A 45 -4.00 -5.70 11.90
CA HIS A 45 -3.31 -6.84 11.29
C HIS A 45 -2.12 -6.43 10.42
N SER A 46 -2.22 -5.30 9.71
CA SER A 46 -1.10 -4.76 8.94
C SER A 46 0.08 -4.33 9.83
N VAL A 47 -0.20 -3.76 11.01
CA VAL A 47 0.83 -3.35 11.97
C VAL A 47 1.52 -4.55 12.61
N GLU A 48 0.77 -5.59 12.95
CA GLU A 48 1.28 -6.81 13.58
C GLU A 48 2.14 -7.66 12.61
N CYS A 49 1.78 -7.67 11.33
CA CYS A 49 2.44 -8.51 10.33
C CYS A 49 3.67 -7.86 9.67
N LEU A 50 3.75 -6.52 9.65
CA LEU A 50 4.87 -5.80 9.05
C LEU A 50 5.98 -5.56 10.07
N THR A 51 7.24 -5.71 9.65
CA THR A 51 8.36 -5.23 10.47
C THR A 51 8.32 -3.71 10.58
N PRO A 52 8.97 -3.11 11.60
CA PRO A 52 9.02 -1.64 11.73
C PRO A 52 9.52 -0.93 10.46
N GLU A 53 10.50 -1.51 9.76
CA GLU A 53 11.03 -1.01 8.50
C GLU A 53 10.01 -1.12 7.38
N GLN A 54 9.35 -2.28 7.23
CA GLN A 54 8.32 -2.48 6.20
C GLN A 54 7.12 -1.56 6.40
N LEU A 55 6.74 -1.32 7.65
CA LEU A 55 5.66 -0.39 7.97
C LEU A 55 6.08 1.07 7.69
N SER A 56 7.32 1.45 8.00
CA SER A 56 7.87 2.75 7.62
C SER A 56 7.92 2.94 6.09
N ASP A 57 8.29 1.89 5.37
CA ASP A 57 8.31 1.86 3.92
C ASP A 57 6.91 1.96 3.31
N ALA A 58 5.91 1.32 3.93
CA ALA A 58 4.50 1.46 3.55
C ALA A 58 3.97 2.88 3.82
N GLU A 59 4.26 3.46 4.99
CA GLU A 59 3.95 4.86 5.29
C GLU A 59 4.54 5.80 4.23
N ALA A 60 5.81 5.60 3.86
CA ALA A 60 6.47 6.36 2.79
C ALA A 60 5.81 6.14 1.42
N GLY A 61 5.40 4.91 1.11
CA GLY A 61 4.65 4.57 -0.10
C GLY A 61 3.31 5.33 -0.19
N TYR A 62 2.50 5.29 0.87
CA TYR A 62 1.26 6.06 0.93
C TYR A 62 1.50 7.56 0.74
N ARG A 63 2.52 8.14 1.41
CA ARG A 63 2.87 9.56 1.23
C ARG A 63 3.32 9.90 -0.19
N TYR A 64 4.07 9.01 -0.84
CA TYR A 64 4.51 9.21 -2.23
C TYR A 64 3.31 9.38 -3.19
N TYR A 65 2.21 8.65 -2.96
CA TYR A 65 0.96 8.79 -3.73
C TYR A 65 -0.01 9.85 -3.16
N GLY A 66 0.39 10.59 -2.13
CA GLY A 66 -0.41 11.68 -1.54
C GLY A 66 -1.46 11.22 -0.52
N PHE A 67 -1.36 10.01 -0.01
CA PHE A 67 -2.22 9.45 1.04
C PHE A 67 -1.65 9.70 2.45
N ASP A 68 -1.25 10.93 2.76
CA ASP A 68 -0.63 11.30 4.03
C ASP A 68 -1.46 10.93 5.27
N ARG A 69 -2.79 10.98 5.12
CA ARG A 69 -3.72 10.61 6.19
C ARG A 69 -3.67 9.11 6.50
N VAL A 70 -3.52 8.26 5.48
CA VAL A 70 -3.38 6.80 5.67
C VAL A 70 -2.03 6.49 6.33
N ALA A 71 -0.94 7.11 5.88
CA ALA A 71 0.36 6.97 6.54
C ALA A 71 0.30 7.40 8.03
N SER A 72 -0.44 8.47 8.34
CA SER A 72 -0.62 8.94 9.71
C SER A 72 -1.50 8.00 10.55
N LEU A 73 -2.49 7.35 9.94
CA LEU A 73 -3.32 6.32 10.55
C LEU A 73 -2.47 5.09 10.93
N LEU A 74 -1.65 4.56 10.03
CA LEU A 74 -0.72 3.45 10.32
C LEU A 74 0.26 3.81 11.45
N SER A 75 0.81 5.02 11.43
CA SER A 75 1.70 5.50 12.48
C SER A 75 1.01 5.60 13.85
N ARG A 76 -0.28 5.96 13.87
CA ARG A 76 -1.09 5.98 15.10
C ARG A 76 -1.34 4.56 15.61
N ALA A 77 -1.78 3.65 14.74
CA ALA A 77 -2.02 2.26 15.10
C ALA A 77 -0.78 1.61 15.72
N ARG A 78 0.41 1.78 15.08
CA ARG A 78 1.69 1.32 15.64
C ARG A 78 1.97 1.82 17.05
N ARG A 79 1.68 3.10 17.34
CA ARG A 79 1.94 3.67 18.67
C ARG A 79 1.01 3.08 19.73
N ILE A 80 -0.25 2.82 19.37
CA ILE A 80 -1.21 2.19 20.28
C ILE A 80 -0.78 0.76 20.57
N ASP A 81 -0.43 0.00 19.53
CA ASP A 81 0.09 -1.37 19.66
C ASP A 81 1.32 -1.44 20.58
N SER A 82 2.32 -0.57 20.34
CA SER A 82 3.54 -0.51 21.15
C SER A 82 3.32 -0.04 22.60
N ALA A 83 2.22 0.65 22.89
CA ALA A 83 1.93 1.15 24.23
C ALA A 83 1.34 0.09 25.17
N GLY A 84 1.01 -1.10 24.66
CA GLY A 84 0.56 -2.24 25.48
C GLY A 84 -0.77 -2.00 26.19
N TYR A 85 -1.71 -1.29 25.55
CA TYR A 85 -3.04 -1.07 26.10
C TYR A 85 -3.78 -2.40 26.38
N HIS A 86 -4.70 -2.38 27.35
CA HIS A 86 -5.53 -3.55 27.66
C HIS A 86 -6.38 -3.97 26.44
N ILE A 87 -6.61 -5.28 26.31
CA ILE A 87 -7.31 -5.92 25.17
C ILE A 87 -8.66 -5.24 24.85
N GLU A 88 -9.45 -4.87 25.86
CA GLU A 88 -10.74 -4.20 25.68
C GLU A 88 -10.63 -2.83 24.99
N HIS A 89 -9.51 -2.11 25.18
CA HIS A 89 -9.26 -0.86 24.48
C HIS A 89 -8.77 -1.08 23.05
N LEU A 90 -8.06 -2.18 22.79
CA LEU A 90 -7.56 -2.53 21.46
C LEU A 90 -8.70 -2.83 20.49
N GLU A 91 -9.72 -3.59 20.91
CA GLU A 91 -10.90 -3.87 20.07
C GLU A 91 -11.64 -2.59 19.63
N HIS A 92 -11.71 -1.58 20.51
CA HIS A 92 -12.32 -0.30 20.15
C HIS A 92 -11.50 0.43 19.08
N TYR A 93 -10.18 0.49 19.26
CA TYR A 93 -9.30 1.15 18.30
C TYR A 93 -9.26 0.43 16.94
N GLU A 94 -9.33 -0.90 16.92
CA GLU A 94 -9.39 -1.69 15.68
C GLU A 94 -10.57 -1.26 14.80
N VAL A 95 -11.78 -1.23 15.38
CA VAL A 95 -13.00 -0.83 14.66
C VAL A 95 -12.92 0.62 14.19
N GLU A 96 -12.37 1.52 15.01
CA GLU A 96 -12.19 2.92 14.62
C GLU A 96 -11.18 3.08 13.49
N PHE A 97 -10.07 2.34 13.51
CA PHE A 97 -9.05 2.40 12.48
C PHE A 97 -9.52 1.83 11.14
N ASP A 98 -10.25 0.72 11.14
CA ASP A 98 -10.81 0.14 9.92
C ASP A 98 -11.87 1.06 9.30
N LYS A 99 -12.69 1.68 10.15
CA LYS A 99 -13.63 2.71 9.72
C LYS A 99 -12.93 3.94 9.15
N GLU A 100 -11.87 4.42 9.78
CA GLU A 100 -11.09 5.55 9.25
C GLU A 100 -10.41 5.18 7.93
N TYR A 101 -9.85 3.97 7.83
CA TYR A 101 -9.21 3.48 6.62
C TYR A 101 -10.19 3.40 5.45
N SER A 102 -11.36 2.79 5.62
CA SER A 102 -12.39 2.69 4.57
C SER A 102 -12.96 4.04 4.13
N GLN A 103 -12.90 5.07 4.98
CA GLN A 103 -13.25 6.44 4.59
C GLN A 103 -12.14 7.11 3.77
N LEU A 104 -10.88 6.74 4.00
CA LEU A 104 -9.72 7.28 3.30
C LEU A 104 -9.46 6.57 1.97
N ILE A 105 -9.65 5.25 1.95
CA ILE A 105 -9.49 4.34 0.81
C ILE A 105 -10.82 3.57 0.66
N PRO A 106 -11.78 4.10 -0.10
CA PRO A 106 -13.10 3.48 -0.25
C PRO A 106 -13.06 2.11 -0.92
N ASP A 107 -12.15 1.94 -1.88
CA ASP A 107 -11.98 0.74 -2.70
C ASP A 107 -10.57 0.70 -3.32
N ASP A 108 -10.24 -0.43 -3.94
CA ASP A 108 -8.96 -0.64 -4.64
C ASP A 108 -8.84 0.26 -5.88
N GLU A 109 -9.96 0.60 -6.52
CA GLU A 109 -10.02 1.50 -7.68
C GLU A 109 -9.46 2.88 -7.33
N PHE A 110 -9.73 3.38 -6.12
CA PHE A 110 -9.18 4.64 -5.63
C PHE A 110 -7.64 4.65 -5.58
N LEU A 111 -7.02 3.51 -5.21
CA LEU A 111 -5.56 3.36 -5.25
C LEU A 111 -5.05 3.22 -6.69
N ALA A 112 -5.76 2.46 -7.52
CA ALA A 112 -5.42 2.25 -8.93
C ALA A 112 -5.44 3.55 -9.73
N ASP A 113 -6.51 4.34 -9.60
CA ASP A 113 -6.66 5.65 -10.24
C ASP A 113 -5.51 6.58 -9.86
N ARG A 114 -5.16 6.62 -8.57
CA ARG A 114 -4.08 7.47 -8.08
C ARG A 114 -2.71 7.03 -8.61
N PHE A 115 -2.48 5.73 -8.69
CA PHE A 115 -1.29 5.17 -9.31
C PHE A 115 -1.23 5.54 -10.80
N GLU A 116 -2.33 5.37 -11.54
CA GLU A 116 -2.39 5.69 -12.96
C GLU A 116 -2.13 7.17 -13.25
N GLU A 117 -2.71 8.07 -12.45
CA GLU A 117 -2.43 9.51 -12.52
C GLU A 117 -0.94 9.78 -12.40
N ARG A 118 -0.28 9.13 -11.41
CA ARG A 118 1.16 9.29 -11.16
C ARG A 118 2.01 8.70 -12.28
N LEU A 119 1.63 7.56 -12.83
CA LEU A 119 2.30 6.96 -13.98
C LEU A 119 2.22 7.87 -15.20
N LYS A 120 1.05 8.48 -15.44
CA LYS A 120 0.85 9.44 -16.54
C LYS A 120 1.67 10.73 -16.35
N SER A 121 1.76 11.25 -15.12
CA SER A 121 2.47 12.51 -14.84
C SER A 121 3.99 12.33 -14.68
N ASN A 122 4.43 11.16 -14.22
CA ASN A 122 5.82 10.87 -13.87
C ASN A 122 6.24 9.45 -14.33
N PRO A 123 6.16 9.14 -15.64
CA PRO A 123 6.46 7.79 -16.13
C PRO A 123 7.90 7.34 -15.84
N SER A 124 8.83 8.28 -15.71
CA SER A 124 10.24 7.99 -15.36
C SER A 124 10.44 7.44 -13.94
N ASP A 125 9.43 7.50 -13.08
CA ASP A 125 9.50 6.95 -11.72
C ASP A 125 9.20 5.44 -11.71
N PHE A 126 8.87 4.85 -12.86
CA PHE A 126 8.49 3.45 -13.01
C PHE A 126 9.38 2.73 -14.02
N ALA A 127 9.75 1.49 -13.68
CA ALA A 127 10.62 0.70 -14.54
C ALA A 127 9.86 0.30 -15.79
N PRO A 128 10.49 0.44 -16.98
CA PRO A 128 9.85 0.04 -18.23
C PRO A 128 9.48 -1.44 -18.19
N LEU A 129 8.42 -1.80 -18.89
CA LEU A 129 8.05 -3.20 -19.07
C LEU A 129 9.14 -3.94 -19.84
N ARG A 130 9.54 -5.11 -19.33
CA ARG A 130 10.49 -5.98 -20.04
C ARG A 130 9.72 -6.88 -20.99
N ALA A 131 10.40 -7.39 -22.01
CA ALA A 131 9.82 -8.36 -22.95
C ALA A 131 9.22 -9.60 -22.25
N LYS A 132 9.76 -10.01 -21.08
CA LYS A 132 9.22 -11.11 -20.26
C LYS A 132 7.83 -10.81 -19.65
N ASP A 133 7.50 -9.53 -19.45
CA ASP A 133 6.25 -9.09 -18.83
C ASP A 133 5.12 -9.05 -19.88
N MET A 134 5.45 -9.03 -21.18
CA MET A 134 4.52 -8.93 -22.30
C MET A 134 4.04 -10.28 -22.87
N VAL A 135 4.51 -11.42 -22.33
CA VAL A 135 4.32 -12.77 -22.95
C VAL A 135 3.32 -13.65 -22.19
N LYS A 136 2.77 -13.24 -21.05
CA LYS A 136 1.72 -14.02 -20.37
C LYS A 136 0.32 -13.55 -20.81
N GLY A 137 -0.11 -14.08 -21.95
CA GLY A 137 -1.52 -14.16 -22.37
C GLY A 137 -2.07 -15.57 -22.15
#